data_AF-A0A4P9ZN63-F1
#
_entry.id   AF-A0A4P9ZN63-F1
#
_cell.length_a   1.000
_cell.length_b   1.000
_cell.length_c   1.000
_cell.angle_alpha   90.00
_cell.angle_beta   90.00
_cell.angle_gamma   90.00
#
_symmetry.space_group_name_H-M   'P 1'
#
loop_
_entity.id
_entity.type
_entity.pdbx_description
1 polymer ?
#
loop_
_entity_poly.entity_id
_entity_poly.type
_entity_poly.pdbx_seq_one_letter_code
_entity_poly.pdbx_strand_id
1 'polypeptide(L)'
;GRCSAGEKCPFIHDPNRIAMCTRFLRGACTLGDKCPFSHDLKPERVPLCSHFQRGLCTKEDCPYLHIKMSADAPVCRDFVEEGFCSRGKQCDKRHVYECPDFTERGECSKPNCKLPH
;
A
#
# COMPACT_ATOMS: atom_id res chain seq x y z
N GLY A 1 10.98 -2.85 9.07
CA GLY A 1 12.11 -2.64 8.15
C GLY A 1 13.42 -2.73 8.90
N ARG A 2 14.50 -3.21 8.26
CA ARG A 2 15.85 -3.15 8.84
C ARG A 2 16.51 -1.84 8.41
N CYS A 3 16.94 -1.03 9.39
CA CYS A 3 17.72 0.17 9.15
C CYS A 3 19.17 -0.06 9.59
N SER A 4 20.14 0.27 8.74
CA SER A 4 21.57 0.15 9.03
C SER A 4 22.09 1.20 10.01
N ALA A 5 21.32 2.28 10.26
CA ALA A 5 21.68 3.36 11.18
C ALA A 5 21.37 3.06 12.66
N GLY A 6 20.72 1.92 12.96
CA GLY A 6 20.38 1.52 14.33
C GLY A 6 19.53 2.56 15.07
N GLU A 7 19.77 2.73 16.37
CA GLU A 7 19.02 3.67 17.23
C GLU A 7 19.30 5.16 16.94
N LYS A 8 20.31 5.47 16.11
CA LYS A 8 20.65 6.85 15.72
C LYS A 8 19.90 7.32 14.47
N CYS A 9 19.02 6.48 13.93
CA CYS A 9 18.23 6.84 12.77
C CYS A 9 17.24 7.96 13.13
N PRO A 10 17.21 9.10 12.40
CA PRO A 10 16.24 10.16 12.64
C PRO A 10 14.81 9.79 12.20
N PHE A 11 14.62 8.62 11.57
CA PHE A 11 13.34 8.16 11.04
C PHE A 11 12.63 7.21 12.01
N ILE A 12 11.30 7.28 12.03
CA ILE A 12 10.45 6.47 12.90
C ILE A 12 10.49 5.00 12.45
N HIS A 13 10.76 4.09 13.39
CA HIS A 13 10.84 2.65 13.16
C HIS A 13 9.73 1.90 13.91
N ASP A 14 8.46 2.20 13.61
CA ASP A 14 7.30 1.50 14.20
C ASP A 14 7.08 0.14 13.49
N PRO A 15 7.29 -1.00 14.19
CA PRO A 15 7.08 -2.32 13.61
C PRO A 15 5.64 -2.57 13.14
N ASN A 16 4.66 -1.84 13.69
CA ASN A 16 3.25 -1.99 13.35
C ASN A 16 2.86 -1.24 12.06
N ARG A 17 3.70 -0.29 11.62
CA ARG A 17 3.49 0.54 10.42
C ARG A 17 4.39 0.12 9.25
N ILE A 18 4.87 -1.11 9.26
CA ILE A 18 5.66 -1.63 8.15
C ILE A 18 4.74 -1.85 6.93
N ALA A 19 5.14 -1.28 5.79
CA ALA A 19 4.47 -1.47 4.52
C ALA A 19 4.33 -2.94 4.12
N MET A 20 3.26 -3.25 3.40
CA MET A 20 2.97 -4.60 2.91
C MET A 20 4.00 -5.05 1.86
N CYS A 21 4.48 -6.29 1.98
CA CYS A 21 5.36 -6.88 0.97
C CYS A 21 4.60 -7.14 -0.33
N THR A 22 4.86 -6.35 -1.36
CA THR A 22 4.22 -6.50 -2.68
C THR A 22 4.56 -7.84 -3.35
N ARG A 23 5.75 -8.41 -3.08
CA ARG A 23 6.11 -9.75 -3.55
C ARG A 23 5.29 -10.83 -2.86
N PHE A 24 5.03 -10.69 -1.56
CA PHE A 24 4.20 -11.62 -0.80
C PHE A 24 2.75 -11.60 -1.29
N LEU A 25 2.18 -10.41 -1.51
CA LEU A 25 0.84 -10.28 -2.11
C LEU A 25 0.69 -10.95 -3.48
N ARG A 26 1.79 -11.09 -4.21
CA ARG A 26 1.85 -11.77 -5.53
C ARG A 26 2.26 -13.24 -5.41
N GLY A 27 2.49 -13.77 -4.22
CA GLY A 27 2.95 -15.15 -3.99
C GLY A 27 4.41 -15.41 -4.38
N ALA A 28 5.24 -14.36 -4.51
CA ALA A 28 6.61 -14.44 -5.02
C ALA A 28 7.68 -14.12 -3.95
N CYS A 29 7.31 -13.92 -2.68
CA CYS A 29 8.27 -13.67 -1.61
C CYS A 29 8.83 -14.98 -1.07
N THR A 30 10.16 -15.14 -1.09
CA THR A 30 10.88 -16.30 -0.55
C THR A 30 11.60 -16.02 0.77
N LEU A 31 11.55 -14.77 1.25
CA LEU A 31 12.29 -14.35 2.44
C LEU A 31 11.61 -14.73 3.76
N GLY A 32 10.32 -15.10 3.73
CA GLY A 32 9.55 -15.43 4.93
C GLY A 32 9.68 -14.35 6.01
N ASP A 33 9.96 -14.75 7.25
CA ASP A 33 10.13 -13.85 8.39
C ASP A 33 11.37 -12.94 8.30
N LYS A 34 12.29 -13.22 7.38
CA LYS A 34 13.46 -12.36 7.14
C LYS A 34 13.12 -11.19 6.22
N CYS A 35 11.90 -11.12 5.68
CA CYS A 35 11.43 -10.03 4.84
C CYS A 35 11.38 -8.72 5.64
N PRO A 36 11.93 -7.61 5.11
CA PRO A 36 11.88 -6.32 5.81
C PRO A 36 10.48 -5.67 5.79
N PHE A 37 9.58 -6.20 4.98
CA PHE A 37 8.19 -5.74 4.80
C PHE A 37 7.23 -6.67 5.54
N SER A 38 6.04 -6.17 5.87
CA SER A 38 5.02 -6.96 6.56
C SER A 38 4.51 -8.07 5.63
N HIS A 39 4.12 -9.22 6.21
CA HIS A 39 3.33 -10.29 5.57
C HIS A 39 1.93 -10.41 6.19
N ASP A 40 1.57 -9.48 7.07
CA ASP A 40 0.26 -9.46 7.71
C ASP A 40 -0.75 -8.76 6.80
N LEU A 41 -1.75 -9.51 6.32
CA LEU A 41 -2.83 -9.04 5.46
C LEU A 41 -3.85 -8.19 6.25
N LYS A 42 -3.40 -7.03 6.76
CA LYS A 42 -4.26 -6.08 7.47
C LYS A 42 -4.70 -4.91 6.58
N PRO A 43 -5.93 -4.39 6.74
CA PRO A 43 -6.48 -3.36 5.86
C PRO A 43 -5.72 -2.04 5.83
N GLU A 44 -4.94 -1.76 6.87
CA GLU A 44 -4.13 -0.56 6.99
C GLU A 44 -2.97 -0.53 5.98
N ARG A 45 -2.57 -1.69 5.43
CA ARG A 45 -1.40 -1.81 4.54
C ARG A 45 -1.65 -2.59 3.26
N VAL A 46 -2.77 -3.30 3.16
CA VAL A 46 -3.14 -4.06 1.95
C VAL A 46 -3.86 -3.14 0.95
N PRO A 47 -3.47 -3.14 -0.34
CA PRO A 47 -4.16 -2.37 -1.37
C PRO A 47 -5.52 -2.99 -1.74
N LEU A 48 -6.36 -2.16 -2.36
CA LEU A 48 -7.63 -2.57 -2.97
C LEU A 48 -7.38 -3.59 -4.10
N CYS A 49 -8.29 -4.55 -4.23
CA CYS A 49 -8.30 -5.48 -5.34
C CYS A 49 -8.82 -4.79 -6.60
N SER A 50 -7.95 -4.54 -7.58
CA SER A 50 -8.34 -3.91 -8.86
C SER A 50 -9.38 -4.73 -9.64
N HIS A 51 -9.29 -6.06 -9.58
CA HIS A 51 -10.29 -6.95 -10.18
C HIS A 51 -11.64 -6.85 -9.49
N PHE A 52 -11.66 -6.72 -8.16
CA PHE A 52 -12.91 -6.55 -7.41
C PHE A 52 -13.57 -5.21 -7.71
N GLN A 53 -12.79 -4.12 -7.84
CA GLN A 53 -13.33 -2.81 -8.25
C GLN A 53 -14.08 -2.89 -9.59
N ARG A 54 -13.61 -3.76 -10.49
CA ARG A 54 -14.22 -4.00 -11.81
C ARG A 54 -15.33 -5.06 -11.80
N GLY A 55 -15.61 -5.70 -10.67
CA GLY A 55 -16.58 -6.80 -10.57
C GLY A 55 -16.09 -8.13 -11.17
N LEU A 56 -14.78 -8.31 -11.33
CA LEU A 56 -14.16 -9.45 -12.02
C LEU A 56 -13.39 -10.41 -11.10
N CYS A 57 -13.26 -10.09 -9.81
CA CYS A 57 -12.55 -10.97 -8.87
C CYS A 57 -13.43 -12.14 -8.45
N THR A 58 -12.95 -13.37 -8.68
CA THR A 58 -13.62 -14.62 -8.29
C THR A 58 -12.88 -15.39 -7.20
N LYS A 59 -11.74 -14.87 -6.71
CA LYS A 59 -10.97 -15.51 -5.64
C LYS A 59 -11.64 -15.29 -4.28
N GLU A 60 -12.01 -16.37 -3.61
CA GLU A 60 -12.56 -16.33 -2.25
C GLU A 60 -11.51 -15.82 -1.25
N ASP A 61 -10.31 -16.43 -1.25
CA ASP A 61 -9.17 -16.00 -0.42
C ASP A 61 -8.29 -14.98 -1.14
N CYS A 62 -8.90 -13.88 -1.60
CA CYS A 62 -8.14 -12.81 -2.25
C CYS A 62 -7.27 -12.07 -1.22
N PRO A 63 -5.94 -11.97 -1.43
CA PRO A 63 -5.06 -11.27 -0.49
C PRO A 63 -5.19 -9.73 -0.57
N TYR A 64 -6.01 -9.22 -1.48
CA TYR A 64 -6.28 -7.80 -1.69
C TYR A 64 -7.65 -7.42 -1.11
N LEU A 65 -7.84 -6.15 -0.74
CA LEU A 65 -9.08 -5.72 -0.11
C LEU A 65 -10.27 -5.66 -1.09
N HIS A 66 -11.35 -6.35 -0.72
CA HIS A 66 -12.65 -6.30 -1.41
C HIS A 66 -13.56 -5.23 -0.78
N ILE A 67 -13.24 -3.95 -1.01
CA ILE A 67 -14.02 -2.80 -0.52
C ILE A 67 -14.43 -1.98 -1.74
N LYS A 68 -15.73 -1.75 -1.94
CA LYS A 68 -16.20 -0.96 -3.08
C LYS A 68 -15.93 0.53 -2.82
N MET A 69 -15.25 1.18 -3.73
CA MET A 69 -14.92 2.60 -3.62
C MET A 69 -15.14 3.30 -4.96
N SER A 70 -15.46 4.60 -4.93
CA SER A 70 -15.59 5.38 -6.15
C SER A 70 -14.25 5.44 -6.89
N ALA A 71 -14.28 5.33 -8.23
CA ALA A 71 -13.09 5.55 -9.06
C ALA A 71 -12.56 6.98 -8.92
N ASP A 72 -13.44 7.94 -8.64
CA ASP A 72 -13.12 9.36 -8.46
C ASP A 72 -12.60 9.68 -7.06
N ALA A 73 -12.66 8.73 -6.11
CA ALA A 73 -12.11 8.95 -4.78
C ALA A 73 -10.60 9.17 -4.89
N PRO A 74 -10.02 10.13 -4.13
CA PRO A 74 -8.60 10.42 -4.20
C PRO A 74 -7.77 9.23 -3.70
N VAL A 75 -6.51 9.16 -4.13
CA VAL A 75 -5.56 8.17 -3.63
C VAL A 75 -5.17 8.52 -2.19
N CYS A 76 -5.07 7.51 -1.33
CA CYS A 76 -4.66 7.71 0.06
C CYS A 76 -3.15 7.99 0.14
N ARG A 77 -2.79 9.24 0.44
CA ARG A 77 -1.39 9.67 0.57
C ARG A 77 -0.63 8.88 1.64
N ASP A 78 -1.21 8.71 2.83
CA ASP A 78 -0.61 7.92 3.92
C ASP A 78 -0.29 6.48 3.47
N PHE A 79 -1.23 5.84 2.76
CA PHE A 79 -1.02 4.48 2.26
C PHE A 79 0.15 4.41 1.26
N VAL A 80 0.29 5.41 0.39
CA VAL A 80 1.30 5.40 -0.68
C VAL A 80 2.67 5.84 -0.19
N GLU A 81 2.72 6.88 0.64
CA GLU A 81 3.96 7.50 1.11
C GLU A 81 4.54 6.75 2.31
N GLU A 82 3.69 6.35 3.27
CA GLU A 82 4.11 5.64 4.48
C GLU A 82 3.96 4.11 4.34
N GLY A 83 3.19 3.64 3.37
CA GLY A 83 2.84 2.21 3.26
C GLY A 83 1.82 1.74 4.29
N PHE A 84 1.22 2.67 5.04
CA PHE A 84 0.29 2.41 6.12
C PHE A 84 -0.74 3.54 6.27
N CYS A 85 -2.01 3.18 6.42
CA CYS A 85 -3.09 4.11 6.73
C CYS A 85 -3.80 3.67 8.01
N SER A 86 -3.82 4.53 9.03
CA SER A 86 -4.45 4.25 10.33
C SER A 86 -5.97 4.04 10.24
N ARG A 87 -6.62 4.54 9.17
CA ARG A 87 -8.06 4.38 8.94
C ARG A 87 -8.42 3.00 8.40
N GLY A 88 -7.47 2.23 7.84
CA GLY A 88 -7.71 0.88 7.34
C GLY A 88 -8.94 0.78 6.42
N LYS A 89 -9.89 -0.11 6.76
CA LYS A 89 -11.14 -0.27 5.98
C LYS A 89 -12.09 0.94 6.04
N GLN A 90 -11.91 1.82 7.01
CA GLN A 90 -12.74 3.03 7.21
C GLN A 90 -12.16 4.26 6.49
N CYS A 91 -11.06 4.07 5.74
CA CYS A 91 -10.53 5.10 4.86
C CYS A 91 -11.52 5.36 3.73
N ASP A 92 -11.76 6.64 3.43
CA ASP A 92 -12.60 7.12 2.31
C ASP A 92 -11.78 7.36 1.03
N LYS A 93 -10.47 7.10 1.09
CA LYS A 93 -9.52 7.24 -0.02
C LYS A 93 -9.06 5.88 -0.53
N ARG A 94 -8.68 5.81 -1.81
CA ARG A 94 -8.26 4.57 -2.45
C ARG A 94 -6.88 4.14 -1.96
N HIS A 95 -6.80 2.94 -1.37
CA HIS A 95 -5.53 2.27 -1.08
C HIS A 95 -5.01 1.58 -2.34
N VAL A 96 -4.35 2.34 -3.22
CA VAL A 96 -3.75 1.87 -4.48
C VAL A 96 -2.33 2.40 -4.60
N TYR A 97 -1.49 1.74 -5.40
CA TYR A 97 -0.13 2.22 -5.68
C TYR A 97 -0.14 3.09 -6.94
N GLU A 98 -0.74 4.28 -6.85
CA GLU A 98 -0.81 5.30 -7.90
C GLU A 98 -0.29 6.63 -7.34
N CYS A 99 0.20 7.51 -8.20
CA CYS A 99 0.67 8.83 -7.78
C CYS A 99 -0.52 9.74 -7.42
N PRO A 100 -0.66 10.18 -6.15
CA PRO A 100 -1.79 11.04 -5.76
C PRO A 100 -1.76 12.39 -6.49
N ASP A 101 -0.58 12.96 -6.69
CA ASP A 101 -0.44 14.26 -7.36
C ASP A 101 -0.86 14.20 -8.83
N PHE A 102 -0.46 13.16 -9.55
CA PHE A 102 -0.82 13.00 -10.95
C PHE A 102 -2.29 12.62 -11.14
N THR A 103 -2.82 11.72 -10.30
CA THR A 103 -4.24 11.34 -10.39
C THR A 103 -5.18 12.50 -10.08
N GLU A 104 -4.80 13.42 -9.19
CA GLU A 104 -5.60 14.59 -8.82
C GLU A 104 -5.43 15.78 -9.79
N ARG A 105 -4.21 16.03 -10.28
CA ARG A 105 -3.88 17.26 -11.03
C ARG A 105 -3.41 17.03 -12.46
N GLY A 106 -3.13 15.79 -12.86
CA GLY A 106 -2.47 15.46 -14.13
C GLY A 106 -0.96 15.73 -14.17
N GLU A 107 -0.37 16.20 -13.06
CA GLU A 107 1.05 16.57 -12.98
C GLU A 107 1.69 16.09 -11.68
N CYS A 108 2.90 15.55 -11.77
CA CYS A 108 3.72 15.19 -10.61
C CYS A 108 5.05 15.96 -10.62
N SER A 109 5.27 16.78 -9.60
CA SER A 109 6.49 17.59 -9.46
C SER A 109 7.64 16.83 -8.77
N LYS A 110 7.43 15.60 -8.29
CA LYS A 110 8.46 14.81 -7.62
C LYS A 110 9.45 14.26 -8.66
N PRO A 111 10.72 14.70 -8.68
CA PRO A 111 11.70 14.15 -9.61
C PRO A 111 11.90 12.66 -9.33
N ASN A 112 11.91 11.84 -10.38
CA ASN A 112 12.04 10.38 -10.30
C ASN A 112 10.95 9.66 -9.48
N CYS A 113 9.72 10.19 -9.44
CA CYS A 113 8.57 9.50 -8.86
C CYS A 113 8.48 8.05 -9.40
N LYS A 114 8.39 7.08 -8.49
CA LYS A 114 8.36 5.64 -8.80
C LYS A 114 6.94 5.08 -8.91
N LEU A 115 5.94 5.92 -8.69
CA LEU A 115 4.54 5.53 -8.74
C LEU A 115 4.01 5.65 -10.18
N PRO A 116 3.06 4.80 -10.57
CA PRO A 116 2.27 4.99 -11.79
C PRO A 116 1.65 6.39 -11.84
N HIS A 117 1.81 7.05 -12.99
CA HIS A 117 1.13 8.27 -13.39
C HIS A 117 0.03 7.87 -14.36
#